data_AF-A0AAW3BZM6-F1
#
_entry.id   AF-A0AAW3BZM6-F1
#
_cell.length_a   1.000
_cell.length_b   1.000
_cell.length_c   1.000
_cell.angle_alpha   90.00
_cell.angle_beta   90.00
_cell.angle_gamma   90.00
#
_symmetry.space_group_name_H-M   'P 1'
#
loop_
_entity.id
_entity.type
_entity.pdbx_description
1 polymer ?
#
loop_
_entity_poly.entity_id
_entity_poly.type
_entity_poly.pdbx_seq_one_letter_code
_entity_poly.pdbx_strand_id
1 'polypeptide(L)'
;MKAIRTIGFTGTIASGKTSRCKHLVEVAQQRQQAMCADKDLGKSSATSMPFLGRDRKAHQEAIPSSSVLTVHYINADLVGHHIYEPGKPCYYALLQHFGTAILSAPVSAEPASQQVAFPTQGGEEGACRGDSAARPGKAEPRIDRRVLGEIVFAEERKLQELNAICWPYITAAIKEEYAKLCAGLKTPYPPSMESAGVLPFTTTAATSFLPTSSSPSTSTGAASSAAPVVGLIIVEAALLCEMTEVLELTTDIWMTHCTPATAVDRVMVRNGISRKAAEQRVASQLDVGQKLLKLRHLPYKGDIEVFDTTQVSLTEGLKETAAAFDRYWRTKIAVHL
;
A
#
# COMPACT_ATOMS: atom_id res chain seq x y z
N MET A 1 19.19 12.65 10.06
CA MET A 1 17.99 13.19 9.36
C MET A 1 17.01 12.06 9.12
N LYS A 2 15.70 12.28 9.18
CA LYS A 2 14.69 11.24 8.93
C LYS A 2 13.80 11.66 7.78
N ALA A 3 13.69 10.84 6.75
CA ALA A 3 12.88 11.11 5.58
C ALA A 3 11.96 9.92 5.27
N ILE A 4 10.76 10.22 4.79
CA ILE A 4 9.89 9.23 4.14
C ILE A 4 9.84 9.53 2.66
N ARG A 5 9.94 8.47 1.86
CA ARG A 5 9.66 8.45 0.43
C ARG A 5 8.56 7.45 0.18
N THR A 6 7.54 7.86 -0.57
CA THR A 6 6.38 7.01 -0.82
C THR A 6 6.15 6.92 -2.32
N ILE A 7 6.31 5.71 -2.87
CA ILE A 7 6.00 5.42 -4.26
C ILE A 7 4.56 4.91 -4.34
N GLY A 8 3.69 5.69 -4.98
CA GLY A 8 2.37 5.24 -5.37
C GLY A 8 2.45 4.44 -6.66
N PHE A 9 2.24 3.12 -6.61
CA PHE A 9 2.31 2.25 -7.76
C PHE A 9 0.90 1.93 -8.28
N THR A 10 0.59 2.42 -9.48
CA THR A 10 -0.73 2.29 -10.11
C THR A 10 -0.63 1.83 -11.56
N GLY A 11 -1.76 1.70 -12.24
CA GLY A 11 -1.77 1.33 -13.65
C GLY A 11 -3.17 1.02 -14.17
N THR A 12 -3.29 0.87 -15.48
CA THR A 12 -4.53 0.43 -16.12
C THR A 12 -4.71 -1.08 -15.95
N ILE A 13 -5.92 -1.59 -16.18
CA ILE A 13 -6.21 -3.03 -16.10
C ILE A 13 -5.25 -3.84 -17.00
N ALA A 14 -4.76 -4.96 -16.47
CA ALA A 14 -3.86 -5.88 -17.17
C ALA A 14 -2.57 -5.27 -17.75
N SER A 15 -2.14 -4.12 -17.24
CA SER A 15 -0.88 -3.46 -17.59
C SER A 15 0.37 -4.08 -16.94
N GLY A 16 0.23 -5.15 -16.17
CA GLY A 16 1.37 -5.77 -15.47
C GLY A 16 1.78 -5.08 -14.15
N LYS A 17 0.93 -4.19 -13.62
CA LYS A 17 1.09 -3.49 -12.32
C LYS A 17 1.67 -4.39 -11.22
N THR A 18 0.98 -5.49 -10.91
CA THR A 18 1.34 -6.36 -9.79
C THR A 18 2.69 -7.05 -10.00
N SER A 19 3.01 -7.48 -11.22
CA SER A 19 4.31 -8.10 -11.50
C SER A 19 5.46 -7.11 -11.33
N ARG A 20 5.33 -5.90 -11.89
CA ARG A 20 6.36 -4.85 -11.75
C ARG A 20 6.45 -4.32 -10.32
N CYS A 21 5.33 -4.09 -9.64
CA CYS A 21 5.33 -3.60 -8.26
C CYS A 21 5.97 -4.62 -7.30
N LYS A 22 5.68 -5.91 -7.44
CA LYS A 22 6.35 -6.96 -6.65
C LYS A 22 7.85 -6.94 -6.87
N HIS A 23 8.29 -6.83 -8.13
CA HIS A 23 9.71 -6.76 -8.43
C HIS A 23 10.37 -5.48 -7.88
N LEU A 24 9.69 -4.33 -7.91
CA LEU A 24 10.16 -3.11 -7.25
C LEU A 24 10.37 -3.34 -5.75
N VAL A 25 9.41 -3.98 -5.07
CA VAL A 25 9.52 -4.32 -3.64
C VAL A 25 10.73 -5.24 -3.39
N GLU A 26 10.91 -6.28 -4.22
CA GLU A 26 12.04 -7.20 -4.13
C GLU A 26 13.40 -6.47 -4.27
N VAL A 27 13.55 -5.64 -5.30
CA VAL A 27 14.79 -4.88 -5.56
C VAL A 27 15.07 -3.91 -4.40
N ALA A 28 14.04 -3.23 -3.89
CA ALA A 28 14.17 -2.34 -2.75
C ALA A 28 14.59 -3.09 -1.47
N GLN A 29 14.00 -4.25 -1.20
CA GLN A 29 14.34 -5.08 -0.04
C GLN A 29 15.76 -5.65 -0.14
N GLN A 30 16.20 -6.08 -1.33
CA GLN A 30 17.59 -6.51 -1.57
C GLN A 30 18.56 -5.37 -1.25
N ARG A 31 18.22 -4.13 -1.62
CA ARG A 31 19.02 -2.95 -1.29
C ARG A 31 19.10 -2.70 0.22
N GLN A 32 17.97 -2.80 0.92
CA GLN A 32 17.93 -2.72 2.39
C GLN A 32 18.84 -3.77 3.03
N GLN A 33 18.77 -5.02 2.57
CA GLN A 33 19.60 -6.11 3.08
C GLN A 33 21.09 -5.87 2.84
N ALA A 34 21.47 -5.41 1.65
CA ALA A 34 22.86 -5.07 1.33
C ALA A 34 23.41 -3.97 2.25
N MET A 35 22.60 -2.95 2.57
CA MET A 35 22.99 -1.91 3.52
C MET A 35 23.11 -2.41 4.96
N CYS A 36 22.35 -3.42 5.37
CA CYS A 36 22.51 -4.06 6.67
C CYS A 36 23.78 -4.93 6.73
N ALA A 37 24.05 -5.72 5.68
CA ALA A 37 25.21 -6.61 5.63
C ALA A 37 26.55 -5.86 5.67
N ASP A 38 26.64 -4.68 5.04
CA ASP A 38 27.86 -3.85 5.07
C ASP A 38 28.19 -3.35 6.50
N LYS A 39 27.16 -3.21 7.38
CA LYS A 39 27.36 -2.89 8.80
C LYS A 39 28.00 -4.02 9.59
N ASP A 40 27.67 -5.27 9.23
CA ASP A 40 28.19 -6.45 9.89
C ASP A 40 29.63 -6.75 9.42
N LEU A 41 29.94 -6.51 8.14
CA LEU A 41 31.28 -6.64 7.54
C LEU A 41 32.24 -5.52 7.97
N GLY A 42 31.74 -4.33 8.32
CA GLY A 42 32.54 -3.25 8.93
C GLY A 42 33.16 -3.59 10.29
N LYS A 43 32.81 -4.75 10.89
CA LYS A 43 33.48 -5.32 12.07
C LYS A 43 34.49 -6.42 11.75
N SER A 44 34.64 -6.84 10.49
CA SER A 44 35.62 -7.84 10.08
C SER A 44 36.04 -7.66 8.63
N SER A 45 37.19 -7.02 8.44
CA SER A 45 38.12 -7.09 7.29
C SER A 45 37.55 -6.97 5.87
N ALA A 46 38.04 -5.96 5.15
CA ALA A 46 37.76 -5.69 3.74
C ALA A 46 38.06 -6.89 2.82
N THR A 47 37.07 -7.33 2.06
CA THR A 47 37.30 -8.02 0.78
C THR A 47 36.18 -7.63 -0.19
N SER A 48 36.50 -6.73 -1.12
CA SER A 48 35.60 -6.23 -2.16
C SER A 48 35.35 -7.29 -3.24
N MET A 49 34.08 -7.56 -3.56
CA MET A 49 33.69 -8.23 -4.81
C MET A 49 33.42 -7.19 -5.93
N PRO A 50 33.67 -7.51 -7.21
CA PRO A 50 33.64 -6.54 -8.29
C PRO A 50 32.22 -6.33 -8.84
N PHE A 51 31.71 -5.10 -8.74
CA PHE A 51 30.56 -4.63 -9.51
C PHE A 51 31.05 -4.14 -10.89
N LEU A 52 30.68 -4.85 -11.96
CA LEU A 52 30.97 -4.45 -13.33
C LEU A 52 30.13 -3.22 -13.71
N GLY A 53 30.82 -2.16 -14.15
CA GLY A 53 30.21 -0.93 -14.67
C GLY A 53 30.97 0.31 -14.20
N ARG A 54 32.22 0.43 -14.64
CA ARG A 54 33.08 1.57 -14.29
C ARG A 54 32.84 2.70 -15.29
N ASP A 55 31.91 3.60 -14.97
CA ASP A 55 31.98 4.97 -15.45
C ASP A 55 32.43 5.90 -14.33
N ARG A 56 33.66 6.39 -14.47
CA ARG A 56 34.32 7.34 -13.58
C ARG A 56 33.92 8.76 -13.96
N LYS A 57 33.01 9.37 -13.20
CA LYS A 57 33.01 10.78 -12.74
C LYS A 57 31.60 11.19 -12.27
N ALA A 58 31.26 10.79 -11.05
CA ALA A 58 30.39 11.57 -10.18
C ALA A 58 30.97 11.37 -8.77
N HIS A 59 31.29 12.46 -8.08
CA HIS A 59 31.56 12.41 -6.65
C HIS A 59 30.25 12.02 -5.95
N GLN A 60 29.93 10.74 -5.92
CA GLN A 60 28.90 10.21 -5.03
C GLN A 60 29.58 10.17 -3.67
N GLU A 61 29.24 11.11 -2.79
CA GLU A 61 29.67 11.06 -1.39
C GLU A 61 29.32 9.67 -0.83
N ALA A 62 30.29 9.06 -0.15
CA ALA A 62 30.11 7.72 0.39
C ALA A 62 29.00 7.76 1.45
N ILE A 63 27.95 6.96 1.26
CA ILE A 63 26.85 6.85 2.21
C ILE A 63 27.43 6.39 3.56
N PRO A 64 27.18 7.12 4.67
CA PRO A 64 27.65 6.73 5.99
C PRO A 64 27.25 5.29 6.34
N SER A 65 28.17 4.53 6.95
CA SER A 65 27.92 3.14 7.37
C SER A 65 26.81 3.01 8.42
N SER A 66 26.45 4.10 9.11
CA SER A 66 25.37 4.12 10.08
C SER A 66 23.98 4.30 9.45
N SER A 67 23.87 4.75 8.19
CA SER A 67 22.61 5.06 7.51
C SER A 67 21.68 3.85 7.41
N VAL A 68 20.37 4.05 7.58
CA VAL A 68 19.36 2.98 7.60
C VAL A 68 18.31 3.22 6.53
N LEU A 69 18.02 2.18 5.73
CA LEU A 69 16.86 2.11 4.87
C LEU A 69 15.85 1.12 5.46
N THR A 70 14.57 1.50 5.53
CA THR A 70 13.48 0.55 5.77
C THR A 70 12.51 0.56 4.60
N VAL A 71 12.11 -0.61 4.13
CA VAL A 71 11.19 -0.79 3.01
C VAL A 71 9.89 -1.39 3.51
N HIS A 72 8.78 -0.72 3.21
CA HIS A 72 7.43 -1.15 3.56
C HIS A 72 6.56 -1.22 2.31
N TYR A 73 5.60 -2.14 2.31
CA TYR A 73 4.72 -2.40 1.18
C TYR A 73 3.28 -2.49 1.66
N ILE A 74 2.42 -1.66 1.07
CA ILE A 74 0.98 -1.62 1.32
C ILE A 74 0.29 -2.03 0.01
N ASN A 75 -0.50 -3.11 0.05
CA ASN A 75 -1.28 -3.57 -1.10
C ASN A 75 -2.77 -3.28 -0.89
N ALA A 76 -3.30 -2.32 -1.64
CA ALA A 76 -4.70 -1.90 -1.50
C ALA A 76 -5.70 -3.01 -1.87
N ASP A 77 -5.35 -3.95 -2.75
CA ASP A 77 -6.22 -5.09 -3.08
C ASP A 77 -6.33 -6.04 -1.87
N LEU A 78 -5.22 -6.28 -1.15
CA LEU A 78 -5.22 -7.08 0.10
C LEU A 78 -5.97 -6.36 1.23
N VAL A 79 -5.75 -5.05 1.38
CA VAL A 79 -6.51 -4.23 2.34
C VAL A 79 -8.00 -4.28 2.01
N GLY A 80 -8.37 -4.16 0.73
CA GLY A 80 -9.74 -4.27 0.24
C GLY A 80 -10.39 -5.61 0.60
N HIS A 81 -9.64 -6.72 0.55
CA HIS A 81 -10.16 -8.02 0.98
C HIS A 81 -10.39 -8.11 2.49
N HIS A 82 -9.55 -7.41 3.26
CA HIS A 82 -9.61 -7.43 4.71
C HIS A 82 -10.79 -6.61 5.25
N ILE A 83 -11.14 -5.47 4.65
CA ILE A 83 -12.16 -4.56 5.21
C ILE A 83 -13.55 -5.17 5.30
N TYR A 84 -13.88 -6.13 4.45
CA TYR A 84 -15.18 -6.80 4.42
C TYR A 84 -15.12 -8.24 4.93
N GLU A 85 -14.10 -8.60 5.71
CA GLU A 85 -14.17 -9.84 6.48
C GLU A 85 -15.35 -9.80 7.46
N PRO A 86 -15.93 -10.97 7.79
CA PRO A 86 -17.05 -11.03 8.73
C PRO A 86 -16.72 -10.34 10.06
N GLY A 87 -17.73 -9.68 10.65
CA GLY A 87 -17.56 -8.85 11.85
C GLY A 87 -17.11 -7.40 11.61
N LYS A 88 -16.82 -6.98 10.37
CA LYS A 88 -16.38 -5.61 10.08
C LYS A 88 -17.49 -4.69 9.55
N PRO A 89 -17.39 -3.37 9.78
CA PRO A 89 -18.42 -2.42 9.30
C PRO A 89 -18.68 -2.49 7.78
N CYS A 90 -17.63 -2.59 6.96
CA CYS A 90 -17.81 -2.67 5.50
C CYS A 90 -18.53 -3.97 5.09
N TYR A 91 -18.33 -5.08 5.81
CA TYR A 91 -19.04 -6.34 5.55
C TYR A 91 -20.55 -6.13 5.70
N TYR A 92 -20.99 -5.54 6.81
CA TYR A 92 -22.42 -5.29 7.04
C TYR A 92 -23.01 -4.27 6.06
N ALA A 93 -22.25 -3.23 5.69
CA ALA A 93 -22.67 -2.26 4.68
C ALA A 93 -22.88 -2.93 3.30
N LEU A 94 -22.00 -3.86 2.91
CA LEU A 94 -22.16 -4.63 1.68
C LEU A 94 -23.38 -5.55 1.72
N LEU A 95 -23.64 -6.21 2.85
CA LEU A 95 -24.84 -7.04 3.00
C LEU A 95 -26.13 -6.23 3.00
N GLN A 96 -26.12 -5.04 3.59
CA GLN A 96 -27.26 -4.14 3.57
C GLN A 96 -27.61 -3.70 2.13
N HIS A 97 -26.59 -3.47 1.30
CA HIS A 97 -26.77 -2.96 -0.06
C HIS A 97 -27.01 -4.06 -1.11
N PHE A 98 -26.20 -5.11 -1.10
CA PHE A 98 -26.23 -6.20 -2.10
C PHE A 98 -27.02 -7.43 -1.64
N GLY A 99 -27.48 -7.45 -0.39
CA GLY A 99 -28.20 -8.58 0.20
C GLY A 99 -27.29 -9.74 0.58
N THR A 100 -27.89 -10.81 1.12
CA THR A 100 -27.18 -12.02 1.56
C THR A 100 -26.79 -12.97 0.43
N ALA A 101 -27.24 -12.70 -0.81
CA ALA A 101 -26.91 -13.52 -1.98
C ALA A 101 -25.41 -13.50 -2.34
N ILE A 102 -24.66 -12.50 -1.85
CA ILE A 102 -23.21 -12.40 -2.06
C ILE A 102 -22.40 -13.22 -1.05
N LEU A 103 -23.04 -13.98 -0.16
CA LEU A 103 -22.36 -14.80 0.84
C LEU A 103 -21.97 -16.15 0.26
N SER A 104 -20.80 -16.65 0.65
CA SER A 104 -20.39 -18.03 0.39
C SER A 104 -21.33 -18.98 1.13
N ALA A 105 -21.60 -20.15 0.53
CA ALA A 105 -22.35 -21.19 1.22
C ALA A 105 -21.70 -21.49 2.59
N PRO A 106 -22.49 -21.71 3.66
CA PRO A 106 -21.93 -22.09 4.95
C PRO A 106 -21.11 -23.37 4.75
N VAL A 107 -19.86 -23.36 5.20
CA VAL A 107 -19.04 -24.56 5.22
C VAL A 107 -19.74 -25.53 6.16
N SER A 108 -20.37 -26.56 5.61
CA SER A 108 -20.91 -27.67 6.38
C SER A 108 -19.76 -28.20 7.21
N ALA A 109 -19.88 -28.11 8.55
CA ALA A 109 -18.95 -28.79 9.43
C ALA A 109 -18.87 -30.26 9.00
N GLU A 110 -17.65 -30.76 8.81
CA GLU A 110 -17.35 -32.17 8.55
C GLU A 110 -18.29 -33.09 9.34
N PRO A 111 -18.90 -34.12 8.72
CA PRO A 111 -19.65 -35.10 9.48
C PRO A 111 -18.66 -35.83 10.39
N ALA A 112 -18.77 -35.59 11.70
CA ALA A 112 -18.15 -36.40 12.73
C ALA A 112 -18.58 -37.85 12.53
N SER A 113 -17.75 -38.60 11.83
CA SER A 113 -18.00 -40.00 11.51
C SER A 113 -17.65 -40.83 12.73
N GLN A 114 -18.71 -41.30 13.38
CA GLN A 114 -18.80 -42.58 14.10
C GLN A 114 -17.77 -42.86 15.20
N GLN A 115 -18.14 -42.56 16.44
CA GLN A 115 -17.80 -43.43 17.57
C GLN A 115 -19.02 -43.69 18.46
N VAL A 116 -19.62 -44.85 18.18
CA VAL A 116 -20.20 -45.85 19.09
C VAL A 116 -20.90 -45.35 20.36
N ALA A 117 -22.23 -45.48 20.35
CA ALA A 117 -23.08 -45.44 21.52
C ALA A 117 -22.79 -46.63 22.46
N PHE A 118 -22.63 -46.35 23.75
CA PHE A 118 -22.78 -47.32 24.84
C PHE A 118 -23.94 -46.88 25.74
N PRO A 119 -24.84 -47.78 26.17
CA PRO A 119 -25.95 -47.43 27.04
C PRO A 119 -25.56 -47.63 28.51
N THR A 120 -25.85 -46.67 29.38
CA THR A 120 -26.15 -46.98 30.79
C THR A 120 -27.09 -45.92 31.38
N GLN A 121 -28.12 -46.42 32.06
CA GLN A 121 -29.19 -45.70 32.74
C GLN A 121 -28.73 -45.03 34.04
N GLY A 122 -29.48 -44.01 34.49
CA GLY A 122 -29.70 -43.76 35.92
C GLY A 122 -29.70 -42.30 36.36
N GLY A 123 -30.87 -41.79 36.76
CA GLY A 123 -31.01 -41.06 38.03
C GLY A 123 -30.91 -39.53 38.05
N GLU A 124 -32.08 -38.93 38.28
CA GLU A 124 -32.35 -37.83 39.24
C GLU A 124 -32.30 -36.36 38.81
N GLU A 125 -33.42 -35.71 39.17
CA GLU A 125 -33.78 -34.32 39.02
C GLU A 125 -33.00 -33.41 39.99
N GLY A 126 -32.63 -32.21 39.52
CA GLY A 126 -32.05 -31.18 40.38
C GLY A 126 -32.04 -29.83 39.66
N ALA A 127 -33.05 -29.02 39.91
CA ALA A 127 -33.15 -27.64 39.45
C ALA A 127 -32.03 -26.77 40.07
N CYS A 128 -31.32 -25.98 39.26
CA CYS A 128 -30.74 -24.70 39.70
C CYS A 128 -30.51 -23.77 38.49
N ARG A 129 -30.81 -22.49 38.74
CA ARG A 129 -30.79 -21.35 37.84
C ARG A 129 -29.39 -21.04 37.28
N GLY A 130 -29.42 -20.50 36.07
CA GLY A 130 -28.56 -19.37 35.69
C GLY A 130 -27.16 -19.74 35.26
N ASP A 131 -26.99 -20.04 33.98
CA ASP A 131 -25.91 -19.45 33.22
C ASP A 131 -26.33 -19.36 31.75
N SER A 132 -26.42 -18.12 31.24
CA SER A 132 -26.55 -17.87 29.81
C SER A 132 -25.19 -18.16 29.18
N ALA A 133 -24.85 -19.45 29.09
CA ALA A 133 -23.73 -19.92 28.32
C ALA A 133 -23.91 -19.42 26.88
N ALA A 134 -23.04 -18.47 26.49
CA ALA A 134 -22.94 -17.99 25.13
C ALA A 134 -22.88 -19.20 24.20
N ARG A 135 -23.95 -19.40 23.43
CA ARG A 135 -23.96 -20.38 22.34
C ARG A 135 -22.73 -20.09 21.48
N PRO A 136 -21.95 -21.11 21.07
CA PRO A 136 -20.84 -20.88 20.14
C PRO A 136 -21.46 -20.28 18.87
N GLY A 137 -21.19 -18.98 18.68
CA GLY A 137 -21.74 -18.22 17.57
C GLY A 137 -21.30 -18.87 16.28
N LYS A 138 -22.27 -19.28 15.45
CA LYS A 138 -22.00 -19.81 14.12
C LYS A 138 -21.16 -18.78 13.38
N ALA A 139 -19.96 -19.15 12.95
CA ALA A 139 -19.07 -18.24 12.23
C ALA A 139 -19.81 -17.64 11.03
N GLU A 140 -19.82 -16.31 10.95
CA GLU A 140 -20.47 -15.60 9.85
C GLU A 140 -19.81 -15.99 8.50
N PRO A 141 -20.61 -16.26 7.46
CA PRO A 141 -20.07 -16.63 6.15
C PRO A 141 -19.32 -15.46 5.51
N ARG A 142 -18.28 -15.76 4.73
CA ARG A 142 -17.51 -14.75 3.99
C ARG A 142 -18.24 -14.30 2.73
N ILE A 143 -17.94 -13.10 2.24
CA ILE A 143 -18.40 -12.63 0.92
C ILE A 143 -17.76 -13.48 -0.18
N ASP A 144 -18.59 -14.06 -1.05
CA ASP A 144 -18.18 -14.68 -2.29
C ASP A 144 -17.86 -13.60 -3.33
N ARG A 145 -16.56 -13.33 -3.50
CA ARG A 145 -16.05 -12.34 -4.44
C ARG A 145 -16.35 -12.68 -5.90
N ARG A 146 -16.56 -13.95 -6.24
CA ARG A 146 -16.93 -14.35 -7.60
C ARG A 146 -18.36 -13.89 -7.90
N VAL A 147 -19.28 -14.17 -6.98
CA VAL A 147 -20.69 -13.76 -7.09
C VAL A 147 -20.81 -12.24 -7.05
N LEU A 148 -20.16 -11.57 -6.09
CA LEU A 148 -20.15 -10.11 -6.04
C LEU A 148 -19.54 -9.52 -7.31
N GLY A 149 -18.45 -10.10 -7.81
CA GLY A 149 -17.80 -9.73 -9.07
C GLY A 149 -18.75 -9.82 -10.28
N GLU A 150 -19.48 -10.93 -10.42
CA GLU A 150 -20.49 -11.11 -11.47
C GLU A 150 -21.56 -10.02 -11.43
N ILE A 151 -22.01 -9.64 -10.23
CA ILE A 151 -23.02 -8.59 -10.04
C ILE A 151 -22.47 -7.21 -10.44
N VAL A 152 -21.29 -6.83 -9.95
CA VAL A 152 -20.76 -5.47 -10.14
C VAL A 152 -20.14 -5.25 -11.52
N PHE A 153 -19.61 -6.30 -12.17
CA PHE A 153 -19.10 -6.19 -13.53
C PHE A 153 -20.19 -6.35 -14.61
N ALA A 154 -21.41 -6.74 -14.24
CA ALA A 154 -22.54 -6.75 -15.17
C ALA A 154 -23.13 -5.34 -15.38
N GLU A 155 -23.08 -4.47 -14.37
CA GLU A 155 -23.68 -3.13 -14.39
C GLU A 155 -22.73 -2.09 -13.78
N GLU A 156 -22.30 -1.10 -14.57
CA GLU A 156 -21.38 -0.04 -14.13
C GLU A 156 -21.88 0.70 -12.87
N ARG A 157 -23.20 0.94 -12.77
CA ARG A 157 -23.82 1.56 -11.58
C ARG A 157 -23.54 0.76 -10.30
N LYS A 158 -23.57 -0.58 -10.38
CA LYS A 158 -23.31 -1.45 -9.21
C LYS A 158 -21.83 -1.44 -8.82
N LEU A 159 -20.93 -1.31 -9.78
CA LEU A 159 -19.50 -1.10 -9.50
C LEU A 159 -19.27 0.25 -8.79
N GLN A 160 -19.96 1.30 -9.22
CA GLN A 160 -19.92 2.60 -8.55
C GLN A 160 -20.47 2.54 -7.12
N GLU A 161 -21.58 1.83 -6.91
CA GLU A 161 -22.14 1.60 -5.57
C GLU A 161 -21.19 0.80 -4.66
N LEU A 162 -20.57 -0.26 -5.20
CA LEU A 162 -19.55 -1.03 -4.46
C LEU A 162 -18.38 -0.13 -4.05
N ASN A 163 -17.90 0.70 -4.98
CA ASN A 163 -16.81 1.64 -4.75
C ASN A 163 -17.18 2.69 -3.70
N ALA A 164 -18.39 3.27 -3.77
CA ALA A 164 -18.88 4.25 -2.80
C ALA A 164 -18.95 3.68 -1.38
N ILE A 165 -19.28 2.38 -1.25
CA ILE A 165 -19.25 1.68 0.04
C ILE A 165 -17.81 1.40 0.47
N CYS A 166 -16.99 0.79 -0.39
CA CYS A 166 -15.68 0.26 0.01
C CYS A 166 -14.60 1.34 0.18
N TRP A 167 -14.55 2.35 -0.69
CA TRP A 167 -13.43 3.29 -0.76
C TRP A 167 -13.16 4.04 0.55
N PRO A 168 -14.15 4.53 1.32
CA PRO A 168 -13.90 5.13 2.63
C PRO A 168 -13.20 4.17 3.60
N TYR A 169 -13.61 2.90 3.63
CA TYR A 169 -12.99 1.88 4.49
C TYR A 169 -11.58 1.51 4.02
N ILE A 170 -11.37 1.36 2.71
CA ILE A 170 -10.03 1.10 2.13
C ILE A 170 -9.09 2.26 2.47
N THR A 171 -9.54 3.49 2.25
CA THR A 171 -8.79 4.71 2.52
C THR A 171 -8.41 4.81 4.00
N ALA A 172 -9.37 4.60 4.90
CA ALA A 172 -9.11 4.61 6.34
C ALA A 172 -8.07 3.55 6.75
N ALA A 173 -8.21 2.31 6.25
CA ALA A 173 -7.29 1.22 6.56
C ALA A 173 -5.86 1.49 6.05
N ILE A 174 -5.71 2.02 4.82
CA ILE A 174 -4.40 2.39 4.26
C ILE A 174 -3.77 3.52 5.09
N LYS A 175 -4.54 4.56 5.44
CA LYS A 175 -4.05 5.69 6.25
C LYS A 175 -3.62 5.22 7.65
N GLU A 176 -4.36 4.30 8.26
CA GLU A 176 -3.98 3.70 9.55
C GLU A 176 -2.67 2.91 9.46
N GLU A 177 -2.52 2.07 8.43
CA GLU A 177 -1.28 1.33 8.20
C GLU A 177 -0.10 2.28 7.96
N TYR A 178 -0.29 3.29 7.10
CA TYR A 178 0.71 4.32 6.84
C TYR A 178 1.10 5.09 8.11
N ALA A 179 0.13 5.47 8.95
CA ALA A 179 0.39 6.17 10.20
C ALA A 179 1.22 5.32 11.18
N LYS A 180 0.98 4.01 11.27
CA LYS A 180 1.81 3.08 12.06
C LYS A 180 3.25 3.07 11.57
N LEU A 181 3.47 3.10 10.26
CA LEU A 181 4.81 3.17 9.67
C LEU A 181 5.51 4.51 9.99
N CYS A 182 4.81 5.63 9.85
CA CYS A 182 5.33 6.95 10.25
C CYS A 182 5.71 7.00 11.74
N ALA A 183 4.87 6.45 12.61
CA ALA A 183 5.12 6.38 14.05
C ALA A 183 6.36 5.53 14.36
N GLY A 184 6.50 4.37 13.71
CA GLY A 184 7.69 3.51 13.84
C GLY A 184 8.99 4.22 13.43
N LEU A 185 8.93 5.07 12.40
CA LEU A 185 10.06 5.88 11.94
C LEU A 185 10.28 7.15 12.78
N LYS A 186 9.32 7.52 13.64
CA LYS A 186 9.26 8.79 14.37
C LYS A 186 9.34 10.01 13.44
N THR A 187 8.56 9.95 12.35
CA THR A 187 8.40 11.03 11.38
C THR A 187 6.95 11.52 11.40
N PRO A 188 6.69 12.81 11.18
CA PRO A 188 5.32 13.32 11.16
C PRO A 188 4.53 12.72 9.99
N TYR A 189 3.23 12.52 10.22
CA TYR A 189 2.31 12.16 9.15
C TYR A 189 2.19 13.34 8.15
N PRO A 190 2.13 13.08 6.84
CA PRO A 190 2.07 14.15 5.85
C PRO A 190 0.81 15.03 6.03
N PRO A 191 0.93 16.36 5.93
CA PRO A 191 -0.24 17.24 5.95
C PRO A 191 -1.12 17.00 4.72
N SER A 192 -2.44 17.10 4.88
CA SER A 192 -3.38 16.97 3.75
C SER A 192 -3.18 18.07 2.71
N MET A 193 -3.40 17.75 1.42
CA MET A 193 -3.23 18.71 0.31
C MET A 193 -4.12 19.96 0.45
N GLU A 194 -5.27 19.89 1.12
CA GLU A 194 -6.15 21.04 1.37
C GLU A 194 -5.55 22.06 2.35
N SER A 195 -4.71 21.60 3.29
CA SER A 195 -4.12 22.46 4.34
C SER A 195 -2.94 23.31 3.86
N ALA A 196 -2.38 22.99 2.69
CA ALA A 196 -1.22 23.69 2.13
C ALA A 196 -1.53 25.09 1.55
N GLY A 197 -2.80 25.50 1.56
CA GLY A 197 -3.29 26.78 1.02
C GLY A 197 -3.65 27.86 2.04
N VAL A 198 -3.62 27.58 3.35
CA VAL A 198 -3.95 28.58 4.37
C VAL A 198 -2.67 29.10 5.01
N LEU A 199 -2.15 30.21 4.49
CA LEU A 199 -1.16 31.02 5.20
C LEU A 199 -1.81 31.52 6.50
N PRO A 200 -1.26 31.27 7.70
CA PRO A 200 -1.74 31.92 8.90
C PRO A 200 -1.40 33.41 8.81
N PHE A 201 -2.45 34.23 8.68
CA PHE A 201 -2.39 35.67 8.84
C PHE A 201 -1.98 35.97 10.29
N THR A 202 -0.71 36.32 10.49
CA THR A 202 -0.20 36.76 11.79
C THR A 202 -0.82 38.11 12.13
N THR A 203 -1.70 38.14 13.13
CA THR A 203 -2.13 39.37 13.78
C THR A 203 -1.03 39.86 14.69
N THR A 204 -0.49 41.03 14.35
CA THR A 204 0.45 41.85 15.13
C THR A 204 -0.16 42.21 16.48
N ALA A 205 0.52 41.86 17.57
CA ALA A 205 0.40 42.58 18.84
C ALA A 205 1.82 42.86 19.35
N ALA A 206 2.22 44.11 19.20
CA ALA A 206 3.43 44.66 19.76
C ALA A 206 3.28 44.79 21.28
N THR A 207 4.25 44.31 22.04
CA THR A 207 4.59 44.93 23.33
C THR A 207 6.09 44.78 23.58
N SER A 208 6.70 45.93 23.76
CA SER A 208 8.09 46.23 24.06
C SER A 208 8.60 45.58 25.33
N PHE A 209 9.83 45.04 25.35
CA PHE A 209 10.79 45.19 26.45
C PHE A 209 12.22 44.89 25.95
N LEU A 210 13.17 45.79 26.30
CA LEU A 210 14.62 45.73 26.04
C LEU A 210 15.37 45.24 27.31
N PRO A 211 16.69 44.92 27.26
CA PRO A 211 17.21 43.65 27.72
C PRO A 211 18.08 43.77 28.99
N THR A 212 18.26 42.65 29.68
CA THR A 212 19.38 42.46 30.61
C THR A 212 20.23 41.28 30.18
N SER A 213 21.52 41.58 30.00
CA SER A 213 22.61 40.71 29.62
C SER A 213 22.94 39.69 30.69
N SER A 214 23.00 38.41 30.32
CA SER A 214 23.81 37.41 31.01
C SER A 214 24.25 36.34 30.02
N SER A 215 25.55 36.25 29.82
CA SER A 215 26.27 35.31 28.97
C SER A 215 25.89 33.85 29.24
N PRO A 216 25.64 33.01 28.23
CA PRO A 216 25.68 31.57 28.39
C PRO A 216 27.10 31.07 28.07
N SER A 217 27.72 30.46 29.07
CA SER A 217 28.89 29.60 28.93
C SER A 217 28.61 28.48 27.93
N THR A 218 29.50 28.35 26.95
CA THR A 218 29.54 27.29 25.94
C THR A 218 29.73 25.93 26.62
N SER A 219 28.64 25.23 26.90
CA SER A 219 28.68 23.77 26.98
C SER A 219 28.33 23.23 25.60
N THR A 220 29.36 22.89 24.83
CA THR A 220 29.24 22.13 23.58
C THR A 220 28.72 20.74 23.95
N GLY A 221 27.40 20.63 24.13
CA GLY A 221 26.73 19.35 24.15
C GLY A 221 26.92 18.73 22.79
N ALA A 222 27.76 17.70 22.71
CA ALA A 222 27.88 16.87 21.53
C ALA A 222 26.49 16.32 21.22
N ALA A 223 25.80 16.94 20.26
CA ALA A 223 24.58 16.40 19.70
C ALA A 223 24.97 15.04 19.11
N SER A 224 24.56 13.97 19.79
CA SER A 224 24.63 12.63 19.24
C SER A 224 23.87 12.65 17.91
N SER A 225 24.59 12.75 16.80
CA SER A 225 23.98 12.86 15.49
C SER A 225 23.38 11.50 15.15
N ALA A 226 22.08 11.37 15.42
CA ALA A 226 21.35 10.16 15.10
C ALA A 226 21.55 9.81 13.62
N ALA A 227 21.91 8.56 13.36
CA ALA A 227 22.17 8.06 12.01
C ALA A 227 21.00 8.41 11.08
N PRO A 228 21.27 8.79 9.82
CA PRO A 228 20.21 9.12 8.88
C PRO A 228 19.36 7.88 8.58
N VAL A 229 18.04 8.05 8.59
CA VAL A 229 17.07 6.98 8.38
C VAL A 229 16.12 7.40 7.26
N VAL A 230 15.97 6.55 6.25
CA VAL A 230 14.97 6.73 5.20
C VAL A 230 13.99 5.57 5.24
N GLY A 231 12.69 5.89 5.35
CA GLY A 231 11.61 4.95 5.13
C GLY A 231 11.10 5.04 3.70
N LEU A 232 11.22 3.96 2.93
CA LEU A 232 10.59 3.80 1.62
C LEU A 232 9.29 3.02 1.79
N ILE A 233 8.16 3.65 1.47
CA ILE A 233 6.83 3.02 1.48
C ILE A 233 6.36 2.86 0.04
N ILE A 234 5.99 1.64 -0.36
CA ILE A 234 5.44 1.36 -1.69
C ILE A 234 3.95 1.04 -1.52
N VAL A 235 3.09 1.86 -2.10
CA VAL A 235 1.63 1.70 -2.03
C VAL A 235 1.12 1.24 -3.39
N GLU A 236 0.69 -0.02 -3.50
CA GLU A 236 0.12 -0.56 -4.73
C GLU A 236 -1.40 -0.40 -4.73
N ALA A 237 -1.94 0.38 -5.67
CA ALA A 237 -3.39 0.56 -5.83
C ALA A 237 -3.78 0.79 -7.29
N ALA A 238 -4.72 0.00 -7.81
CA ALA A 238 -5.23 0.18 -9.18
C ALA A 238 -5.99 1.51 -9.36
N LEU A 239 -6.69 1.93 -8.30
CA LEU A 239 -7.53 3.11 -8.26
C LEU A 239 -6.87 4.28 -7.50
N LEU A 240 -5.53 4.34 -7.52
CA LEU A 240 -4.79 5.34 -6.76
C LEU A 240 -5.15 6.78 -7.16
N CYS A 241 -5.32 7.05 -8.46
CA CYS A 241 -5.66 8.38 -8.99
C CYS A 241 -7.12 8.77 -8.70
N GLU A 242 -7.94 7.82 -8.25
CA GLU A 242 -9.34 7.98 -7.90
C GLU A 242 -9.51 8.16 -6.37
N MET A 243 -8.56 7.68 -5.57
CA MET A 243 -8.52 7.80 -4.11
C MET A 243 -7.60 8.96 -3.69
N THR A 244 -8.07 10.21 -3.81
CA THR A 244 -7.26 11.41 -3.54
C THR A 244 -6.58 11.39 -2.18
N GLU A 245 -7.27 10.96 -1.12
CA GLU A 245 -6.67 10.88 0.23
C GLU A 245 -5.50 9.88 0.34
N VAL A 246 -5.50 8.81 -0.47
CA VAL A 246 -4.39 7.86 -0.54
C VAL A 246 -3.28 8.41 -1.43
N LEU A 247 -3.64 9.07 -2.52
CA LEU A 247 -2.71 9.77 -3.41
C LEU A 247 -1.88 10.81 -2.64
N GLU A 248 -2.50 11.52 -1.68
CA GLU A 248 -1.83 12.51 -0.81
C GLU A 248 -0.67 11.93 0.02
N LEU A 249 -0.64 10.62 0.24
CA LEU A 249 0.43 9.96 0.98
C LEU A 249 1.70 9.74 0.14
N THR A 250 1.58 9.88 -1.19
CA THR A 250 2.63 9.54 -2.16
C THR A 250 3.51 10.73 -2.47
N THR A 251 4.83 10.50 -2.55
CA THR A 251 5.81 11.52 -2.96
C THR A 251 6.09 11.45 -4.45
N ASP A 252 5.98 10.26 -5.04
CA ASP A 252 6.21 10.01 -6.46
C ASP A 252 5.26 8.89 -6.93
N ILE A 253 4.85 8.91 -8.20
CA ILE A 253 3.91 7.93 -8.77
C ILE A 253 4.61 7.12 -9.84
N TRP A 254 4.41 5.81 -9.81
CA TRP A 254 4.84 4.89 -10.84
C TRP A 254 3.61 4.25 -11.47
N MET A 255 3.48 4.33 -12.79
CA MET A 255 2.27 3.93 -13.50
C MET A 255 2.59 2.95 -14.62
N THR A 256 1.90 1.81 -14.67
CA THR A 256 1.97 0.90 -15.81
C THR A 256 0.76 1.06 -16.70
N HIS A 257 0.94 1.02 -18.02
CA HIS A 257 -0.17 0.94 -18.97
C HIS A 257 0.13 -0.03 -20.11
N CYS A 258 -0.90 -0.36 -20.88
CA CYS A 258 -0.78 -0.99 -22.20
C CYS A 258 -1.95 -0.52 -23.05
N THR A 259 -1.92 -0.80 -24.35
CA THR A 259 -3.06 -0.53 -25.23
C THR A 259 -4.31 -1.30 -24.79
N PRO A 260 -5.53 -0.78 -25.08
CA PRO A 260 -6.77 -1.49 -24.81
C PRO A 260 -6.81 -2.89 -25.43
N ALA A 261 -6.30 -3.07 -26.65
CA ALA A 261 -6.24 -4.36 -27.31
C ALA A 261 -5.41 -5.38 -26.52
N THR A 262 -4.20 -4.99 -26.10
CA THR A 262 -3.34 -5.83 -25.25
C THR A 262 -4.00 -6.14 -23.91
N ALA A 263 -4.67 -5.16 -23.29
CA ALA A 263 -5.38 -5.36 -22.03
C ALA A 263 -6.51 -6.39 -22.19
N VAL A 264 -7.32 -6.28 -23.25
CA VAL A 264 -8.40 -7.23 -23.58
C VAL A 264 -7.84 -8.65 -23.72
N ASP A 265 -6.80 -8.84 -24.54
CA ASP A 265 -6.22 -10.17 -24.78
C ASP A 265 -5.67 -10.78 -23.48
N ARG A 266 -4.97 -9.98 -22.65
CA ARG A 266 -4.46 -10.41 -21.35
C ARG A 266 -5.57 -10.78 -20.37
N VAL A 267 -6.64 -9.97 -20.30
CA VAL A 267 -7.79 -10.25 -19.42
C VAL A 267 -8.51 -11.53 -19.86
N MET A 268 -8.73 -11.72 -21.17
CA MET A 268 -9.34 -12.94 -21.70
C MET A 268 -8.56 -14.18 -21.29
N VAL A 269 -7.25 -14.21 -21.54
CA VAL A 269 -6.38 -15.35 -21.21
C VAL A 269 -6.33 -15.60 -19.70
N ARG A 270 -6.16 -14.55 -18.90
CA ARG A 270 -6.00 -14.68 -17.44
C ARG A 270 -7.30 -15.12 -16.75
N ASN A 271 -8.43 -14.58 -17.18
CA ASN A 271 -9.71 -14.77 -16.49
C ASN A 271 -10.62 -15.81 -17.16
N GLY A 272 -10.29 -16.30 -18.35
CA GLY A 272 -11.12 -17.24 -19.10
C GLY A 272 -12.47 -16.65 -19.52
N ILE A 273 -12.52 -15.35 -19.83
CA ILE A 273 -13.76 -14.64 -20.19
C ILE A 273 -13.84 -14.31 -21.68
N SER A 274 -15.05 -14.05 -22.18
CA SER A 274 -15.27 -13.66 -23.57
C SER A 274 -14.65 -12.30 -23.90
N ARG A 275 -14.34 -12.07 -25.18
CA ARG A 275 -13.82 -10.78 -25.67
C ARG A 275 -14.74 -9.61 -25.26
N LYS A 276 -16.05 -9.75 -25.46
CA LYS A 276 -17.04 -8.74 -25.06
C LYS A 276 -16.99 -8.41 -23.56
N ALA A 277 -16.87 -9.43 -22.70
CA ALA A 277 -16.75 -9.23 -21.26
C ALA A 277 -15.42 -8.57 -20.87
N ALA A 278 -14.32 -8.92 -21.55
CA ALA A 278 -13.03 -8.28 -21.35
C ALA A 278 -13.03 -6.80 -21.79
N GLU A 279 -13.60 -6.49 -22.95
CA GLU A 279 -13.77 -5.12 -23.45
C GLU A 279 -14.57 -4.25 -22.47
N GLN A 280 -15.68 -4.77 -21.94
CA GLN A 280 -16.47 -4.07 -20.91
C GLN A 280 -15.63 -3.75 -19.66
N ARG A 281 -14.82 -4.70 -19.18
CA ARG A 281 -13.94 -4.49 -18.02
C ARG A 281 -12.80 -3.51 -18.29
N VAL A 282 -12.31 -3.46 -19.53
CA VAL A 282 -11.28 -2.49 -19.93
C VAL A 282 -11.87 -1.10 -20.03
N ALA A 283 -13.09 -0.96 -20.56
CA ALA A 283 -13.77 0.32 -20.71
C ALA A 283 -14.27 0.92 -19.39
N SER A 284 -14.44 0.12 -18.32
CA SER A 284 -14.89 0.63 -17.02
C SER A 284 -13.79 1.28 -16.18
N GLN A 285 -12.53 1.23 -16.63
CA GLN A 285 -11.41 1.90 -15.96
C GLN A 285 -10.91 3.09 -16.76
N LEU A 286 -10.38 4.09 -16.07
CA LEU A 286 -9.71 5.22 -16.72
C LEU A 286 -8.51 4.74 -17.51
N ASP A 287 -8.39 5.23 -18.74
CA ASP A 287 -7.16 5.07 -19.50
C ASP A 287 -6.00 5.86 -18.87
N VAL A 288 -4.79 5.60 -19.36
CA VAL A 288 -3.58 6.26 -18.86
C VAL A 288 -3.64 7.78 -19.01
N GLY A 289 -4.19 8.28 -20.11
CA GLY A 289 -4.32 9.71 -20.38
C GLY A 289 -5.27 10.39 -19.40
N GLN A 290 -6.40 9.76 -19.09
CA GLN A 290 -7.35 10.24 -18.09
C GLN A 290 -6.77 10.21 -16.67
N LYS A 291 -6.02 9.16 -16.31
CA LYS A 291 -5.29 9.11 -15.02
C LYS A 291 -4.28 10.24 -14.91
N LEU A 292 -3.48 10.48 -15.95
CA LEU A 292 -2.51 11.59 -15.98
C LEU A 292 -3.20 12.96 -15.97
N LEU A 293 -4.32 13.12 -16.68
CA LEU A 293 -5.10 14.36 -16.69
C LEU A 293 -5.64 14.69 -15.29
N LYS A 294 -6.15 13.69 -14.56
CA LYS A 294 -6.54 13.87 -13.16
C LYS A 294 -5.38 14.37 -12.30
N LEU A 295 -4.20 13.75 -12.42
CA LEU A 295 -3.01 14.19 -11.67
C LEU A 295 -2.61 15.63 -12.00
N ARG A 296 -2.78 16.07 -13.25
CA ARG A 296 -2.53 17.46 -13.67
C ARG A 296 -3.51 18.48 -13.10
N HIS A 297 -4.74 18.07 -12.81
CA HIS A 297 -5.75 18.94 -12.19
C HIS A 297 -5.63 19.00 -10.67
N LEU A 298 -4.91 18.06 -10.07
CA LEU A 298 -4.54 18.10 -8.67
C LEU A 298 -3.23 18.88 -8.50
N PRO A 299 -2.99 19.54 -7.36
CA PRO A 299 -1.72 20.19 -7.05
C PRO A 299 -0.62 19.17 -6.71
N TYR A 300 -0.54 18.06 -7.44
CA TYR A 300 0.44 17.00 -7.23
C TYR A 300 1.82 17.45 -7.72
N LYS A 301 2.80 17.44 -6.82
CA LYS A 301 4.17 17.95 -7.08
C LYS A 301 5.22 16.85 -7.26
N GLY A 302 4.83 15.59 -7.11
CA GLY A 302 5.73 14.45 -7.21
C GLY A 302 6.10 14.10 -8.64
N ASP A 303 7.20 13.35 -8.81
CA ASP A 303 7.56 12.84 -10.14
C ASP A 303 6.60 11.72 -10.54
N ILE A 304 6.41 11.54 -11.84
CA ILE A 304 5.58 10.49 -12.42
C ILE A 304 6.43 9.68 -13.40
N GLU A 305 6.70 8.42 -13.07
CA GLU A 305 7.34 7.44 -13.96
C GLU A 305 6.26 6.59 -14.63
N VAL A 306 6.27 6.52 -15.97
CA VAL A 306 5.25 5.79 -16.74
C VAL A 306 5.92 4.67 -17.55
N PHE A 307 5.38 3.46 -17.43
CA PHE A 307 5.85 2.27 -18.13
C PHE A 307 4.79 1.77 -19.12
N ASP A 308 5.10 1.83 -20.42
CA ASP A 308 4.31 1.15 -21.45
C ASP A 308 4.70 -0.33 -21.50
N THR A 309 3.71 -1.21 -21.33
CA THR A 309 3.90 -2.66 -21.31
C THR A 309 3.29 -3.35 -22.53
N THR A 310 2.85 -2.61 -23.55
CA THR A 310 2.10 -3.13 -24.70
C THR A 310 2.83 -4.24 -25.43
N GLN A 311 4.12 -4.04 -25.74
CA GLN A 311 4.97 -5.00 -26.47
C GLN A 311 6.23 -5.37 -25.69
N VAL A 312 6.20 -5.20 -24.37
CA VAL A 312 7.34 -5.46 -23.50
C VAL A 312 7.17 -6.83 -22.86
N SER A 313 8.19 -7.69 -23.00
CA SER A 313 8.20 -8.99 -22.32
C SER A 313 8.24 -8.80 -20.80
N LEU A 314 7.79 -9.80 -20.03
CA LEU A 314 7.85 -9.71 -18.56
C LEU A 314 9.29 -9.45 -18.09
N THR A 315 10.26 -10.23 -18.58
CA THR A 315 11.67 -10.11 -18.20
C THR A 315 12.25 -8.73 -18.49
N GLU A 316 11.96 -8.17 -19.67
CA GLU A 316 12.40 -6.83 -20.04
C GLU A 316 11.76 -5.77 -19.14
N GLY A 317 10.45 -5.88 -18.89
CA GLY A 317 9.75 -4.95 -18.02
C GLY A 317 10.22 -4.99 -16.56
N LEU A 318 10.64 -6.15 -16.07
CA LEU A 318 11.27 -6.26 -14.75
C LEU A 318 12.63 -5.55 -14.72
N LYS A 319 13.46 -5.72 -15.77
CA LYS A 319 14.74 -5.00 -15.90
C LYS A 319 14.55 -3.47 -15.97
N GLU A 320 13.56 -2.99 -16.71
CA GLU A 320 13.21 -1.56 -16.76
C GLU A 320 12.85 -1.03 -15.37
N THR A 321 12.07 -1.80 -14.61
CA THR A 321 11.64 -1.44 -13.26
C THR A 321 12.86 -1.32 -12.32
N ALA A 322 13.78 -2.28 -12.38
CA ALA A 322 15.03 -2.24 -11.61
C ALA A 322 15.91 -1.04 -12.00
N ALA A 323 16.07 -0.77 -13.30
CA ALA A 323 16.83 0.37 -13.79
C ALA A 323 16.20 1.72 -13.38
N ALA A 324 14.86 1.83 -13.38
CA ALA A 324 14.15 2.99 -12.86
C ALA A 324 14.37 3.16 -11.35
N PHE A 325 14.36 2.06 -10.60
CA PHE A 325 14.61 2.12 -9.15
C PHE A 325 16.04 2.53 -8.84
N ASP A 326 17.02 2.07 -9.62
CA ASP A 326 18.40 2.51 -9.50
C ASP A 326 18.57 4.02 -9.74
N ARG A 327 17.81 4.61 -10.68
CA ARG A 327 17.78 6.07 -10.87
C ARG A 327 17.14 6.76 -9.66
N TYR A 328 15.95 6.30 -9.26
CA TYR A 328 15.21 6.83 -8.12
C TYR A 328 16.02 6.76 -6.82
N TRP A 329 16.73 5.67 -6.60
CA TRP A 329 17.64 5.50 -5.47
C TRP A 329 18.64 6.64 -5.41
N ARG A 330 19.39 6.87 -6.50
CA ARG A 330 20.47 7.85 -6.54
C ARG A 330 19.96 9.28 -6.35
N THR A 331 18.80 9.60 -6.90
CA THR A 331 18.29 10.98 -6.94
C THR A 331 17.35 11.34 -5.80
N LYS A 332 16.63 10.37 -5.22
CA LYS A 332 15.53 10.62 -4.26
C LYS A 332 15.71 9.96 -2.91
N ILE A 333 16.47 8.87 -2.81
CA ILE A 333 16.68 8.13 -1.56
C ILE A 333 18.07 8.41 -0.98
N ALA A 334 19.13 8.15 -1.75
CA ALA A 334 20.52 8.25 -1.31
C ALA A 334 20.90 9.65 -0.84
N VAL A 335 20.26 10.69 -1.37
CA VAL A 335 20.48 12.09 -0.97
C VAL A 335 20.02 12.40 0.47
N HIS A 336 19.28 11.50 1.12
CA HIS A 336 18.86 11.60 2.53
C HIS A 336 19.60 10.63 3.46
N LEU A 337 20.49 9.80 2.90
CA LEU A 337 21.27 8.80 3.62
C LEU A 337 22.71 9.27 3.80
#